data_AF-A0ABD1LE74-F1
#
_entry.id   AF-A0ABD1LE74-F1
#
_cell.length_a   1.000
_cell.length_b   1.000
_cell.length_c   1.000
_cell.angle_alpha   90.00
_cell.angle_beta   90.00
_cell.angle_gamma   90.00
#
_symmetry.space_group_name_H-M   'P 1'
#
loop_
_entity.id
_entity.type
_entity.pdbx_description
1 polymer ?
#
loop_
_entity_poly.entity_id
_entity_poly.type
_entity_poly.pdbx_seq_one_letter_code
_entity_poly.pdbx_strand_id
1 'polypeptide(L)'
;MAYLVLNVKELGQALVDVTLGYGTTYSNYLEPDNHIKSATFVSENFEIGPGKIAVKTFLDIEFPKGHIGVKSFDVELVDEDGNSVPLYETYFHHWFAIKYFENISMSTYIEQYHDLRNGIIFQRNQGTCQGYILPHYWGLGSESRGTSSNLPDPFVVELGNPTQIPQGFKEKWLFNIMAIDTRGALHRKGCTECRCNLLNLPKNFYNVTTGIDGKPLSRNYKGGLFCCQDNLQCKLRKDFDAPKRKLSLRYKIRWVDWDEHQVPLKFYILDATDRVRLNGSTSIHDCQAEYTIPRIGDSDSPHVKKANIPIEKGGYLIYSTSHMHTGVVNTTLYGQDGRVLCTSTTKYGTGKEAGNEKGYVVGMSGCYPKPGSIKIKDGEILTLESIYQNKFRTGAMGHFYIYLAEYLPNKIINNFV
;
A
#
# COMPACT_ATOMS: atom_id res chain seq x y z
N MET A 1 -4.44 -16.50 -12.23
CA MET A 1 -4.43 -15.12 -12.77
C MET A 1 -5.74 -14.46 -12.37
N ALA A 2 -5.74 -13.56 -11.37
CA ALA A 2 -6.82 -12.61 -11.01
C ALA A 2 -6.91 -12.35 -9.49
N TYR A 3 -5.92 -11.74 -8.85
CA TYR A 3 -6.15 -11.06 -7.55
C TYR A 3 -5.37 -9.74 -7.44
N LEU A 4 -5.41 -8.97 -8.52
CA LEU A 4 -5.76 -7.55 -8.50
C LEU A 4 -6.80 -7.48 -9.62
N VAL A 5 -8.09 -7.47 -9.28
CA VAL A 5 -9.12 -7.25 -10.30
C VAL A 5 -9.04 -5.77 -10.66
N LEU A 6 -8.16 -5.46 -11.61
CA LEU A 6 -8.39 -4.38 -12.55
C LEU A 6 -9.68 -4.76 -13.27
N ASN A 7 -10.80 -4.27 -12.77
CA ASN A 7 -12.12 -4.54 -13.33
C ASN A 7 -12.25 -3.72 -14.61
N VAL A 8 -11.55 -4.12 -15.68
CA VAL A 8 -11.72 -3.55 -17.02
C VAL A 8 -12.91 -4.26 -17.66
N LYS A 9 -14.11 -3.90 -17.23
CA LYS A 9 -15.38 -4.16 -17.94
C LYS A 9 -16.43 -3.21 -17.39
N GLU A 10 -16.53 -2.04 -18.03
CA GLU A 10 -17.76 -1.36 -18.41
C GLU A 10 -17.42 0.09 -18.80
N LEU A 11 -17.64 0.45 -20.06
CA LEU A 11 -18.33 1.67 -20.48
C LEU A 11 -18.41 1.70 -22.01
N GLY A 12 -19.65 1.54 -22.51
CA GLY A 12 -20.00 1.91 -23.87
C GLY A 12 -20.17 3.43 -23.97
N GLN A 13 -19.67 3.96 -25.08
CA GLN A 13 -19.99 5.24 -25.74
C GLN A 13 -20.67 6.34 -24.92
N ALA A 14 -19.92 7.42 -24.67
CA ALA A 14 -20.43 8.78 -24.71
C ALA A 14 -19.38 9.68 -25.41
N LEU A 15 -19.75 10.21 -26.58
CA LEU A 15 -19.04 11.27 -27.29
C LEU A 15 -19.19 12.58 -26.49
N VAL A 16 -18.09 13.28 -26.22
CA VAL A 16 -18.12 14.70 -25.84
C VAL A 16 -16.94 15.42 -26.50
N ASP A 17 -17.26 16.52 -27.19
CA ASP A 17 -16.31 17.50 -27.72
C ASP A 17 -15.37 18.02 -26.62
N VAL A 18 -14.06 17.87 -26.82
CA VAL A 18 -13.02 18.45 -25.95
C VAL A 18 -12.65 19.83 -26.47
N THR A 19 -13.02 20.86 -25.72
CA THR A 19 -12.35 22.18 -25.80
C THR A 19 -11.09 22.12 -24.93
N LEU A 20 -9.94 22.37 -25.55
CA LEU A 20 -8.62 22.41 -24.90
C LEU A 20 -8.52 23.63 -23.97
N GLY A 21 -8.53 23.40 -22.66
CA GLY A 21 -8.10 24.37 -21.65
C GLY A 21 -6.73 23.98 -21.10
N TYR A 22 -5.70 24.77 -21.42
CA TYR A 22 -4.37 24.62 -20.83
C TYR A 22 -4.39 25.08 -19.37
N GLY A 23 -4.27 24.15 -18.42
CA GLY A 23 -4.02 24.45 -17.00
C GLY A 23 -2.53 24.45 -16.70
N THR A 24 -1.99 25.59 -16.25
CA THR A 24 -0.59 25.75 -15.84
C THR A 24 -0.31 25.04 -14.52
N THR A 25 0.62 24.08 -14.51
CA THR A 25 1.15 23.43 -13.30
C THR A 25 2.21 24.32 -12.65
N TYR A 26 2.02 24.69 -11.39
CA TYR A 26 3.03 25.40 -10.59
C TYR A 26 3.87 24.38 -9.81
N SER A 27 5.16 24.27 -10.12
CA SER A 27 6.14 23.52 -9.33
C SER A 27 6.95 24.50 -8.48
N ASN A 28 6.80 24.43 -7.17
CA ASN A 28 7.66 25.18 -6.25
C ASN A 28 8.89 24.32 -5.93
N TYR A 29 10.00 24.62 -6.62
CA TYR A 29 11.32 24.13 -6.27
C TYR A 29 11.82 24.87 -5.02
N LEU A 30 12.01 24.13 -3.91
CA LEU A 30 12.72 24.61 -2.73
C LEU A 30 14.12 23.97 -2.75
N GLU A 31 15.18 24.78 -2.77
CA GLU A 31 16.57 24.29 -2.74
C GLU A 31 16.95 23.67 -1.39
N PRO A 32 17.89 22.68 -1.36
CA PRO A 32 17.83 21.58 -0.41
C PRO A 32 19.07 21.45 0.51
N ASP A 33 18.96 20.52 1.47
CA ASP A 33 20.13 19.71 1.88
C ASP A 33 20.82 19.19 0.61
N ASN A 34 22.07 19.62 0.38
CA ASN A 34 22.77 19.94 -0.88
C ASN A 34 22.74 18.98 -2.12
N HIS A 35 21.96 17.88 -2.14
CA HIS A 35 21.84 16.96 -3.30
C HIS A 35 20.48 16.26 -3.45
N ILE A 36 19.57 16.37 -2.46
CA ILE A 36 18.27 15.70 -2.52
C ILE A 36 17.25 16.61 -3.20
N LYS A 37 16.74 16.18 -4.36
CA LYS A 37 15.65 16.82 -5.09
C LYS A 37 14.30 16.44 -4.49
N SER A 38 13.29 17.30 -4.68
CA SER A 38 11.92 16.97 -4.31
C SER A 38 10.90 17.65 -5.21
N ALA A 39 9.75 17.01 -5.40
CA ALA A 39 8.61 17.56 -6.11
C ALA A 39 7.32 17.04 -5.48
N THR A 40 6.27 17.85 -5.56
CA THR A 40 4.91 17.51 -5.14
C THR A 40 4.02 17.48 -6.37
N PHE A 41 3.23 16.42 -6.48
CA PHE A 41 2.33 16.15 -7.58
C PHE A 41 0.91 15.94 -7.06
N VAL A 42 -0.06 16.05 -7.96
CA VAL A 42 -1.47 15.79 -7.67
C VAL A 42 -1.99 14.84 -8.74
N SER A 43 -2.67 13.77 -8.33
CA SER A 43 -3.27 12.81 -9.27
C SER A 43 -4.50 13.40 -9.96
N GLU A 44 -4.96 12.71 -11.00
CA GLU A 44 -6.34 12.82 -11.44
C GLU A 44 -7.29 12.68 -10.24
N ASN A 45 -8.41 13.40 -10.33
CA ASN A 45 -9.41 13.40 -9.28
C ASN A 45 -10.44 12.28 -9.50
N PHE A 46 -11.15 11.95 -8.43
CA PHE A 46 -12.29 11.03 -8.47
C PHE A 46 -13.42 11.55 -7.59
N GLU A 47 -14.66 11.28 -7.99
CA GLU A 47 -15.83 11.62 -7.19
C GLU A 47 -16.20 10.51 -6.22
N ILE A 48 -16.55 10.90 -4.99
CA ILE A 48 -17.08 9.99 -3.97
C ILE A 48 -18.21 10.65 -3.19
N GLY A 49 -19.28 9.91 -2.95
CA GLY A 49 -20.45 10.36 -2.19
C GLY A 49 -20.61 9.60 -0.88
N PRO A 50 -21.53 10.02 0.00
CA PRO A 50 -21.72 9.42 1.32
C PRO A 50 -21.86 7.90 1.31
N GLY A 51 -21.07 7.23 2.14
CA GLY A 51 -21.03 5.78 2.26
C GLY A 51 -20.37 5.04 1.10
N LYS A 52 -20.04 5.72 -0.02
CA LYS A 52 -19.50 5.05 -1.21
C LYS A 52 -18.06 4.63 -0.98
N ILE A 53 -17.71 3.54 -1.65
CA ILE A 53 -16.36 3.01 -1.75
C ILE A 53 -15.86 3.35 -3.15
N ALA A 54 -14.70 4.00 -3.22
CA ALA A 54 -13.99 4.26 -4.45
C ALA A 54 -12.73 3.39 -4.45
N VAL A 55 -12.67 2.42 -5.37
CA VAL A 55 -11.46 1.67 -5.69
C VAL A 55 -11.02 2.11 -7.09
N LYS A 56 -9.93 2.85 -7.18
CA LYS A 56 -9.49 3.47 -8.45
C LYS A 56 -8.06 3.07 -8.80
N THR A 57 -7.81 2.99 -10.10
CA THR A 57 -6.47 2.81 -10.65
C THR A 57 -6.13 4.03 -11.49
N PHE A 58 -5.08 4.76 -11.11
CA PHE A 58 -4.53 5.87 -11.89
C PHE A 58 -3.26 5.36 -12.56
N LEU A 59 -3.29 5.27 -13.89
CA LEU A 59 -2.13 4.85 -14.69
C LEU A 59 -1.20 6.03 -14.95
N ASP A 60 0.05 5.72 -15.27
CA ASP A 60 1.07 6.69 -15.69
C ASP A 60 1.13 7.94 -14.79
N ILE A 61 1.18 7.70 -13.48
CA ILE A 61 1.26 8.80 -12.51
C ILE A 61 2.55 9.59 -12.74
N GLU A 62 2.48 10.90 -12.54
CA GLU A 62 3.65 11.77 -12.60
C GLU A 62 4.73 11.26 -11.63
N PHE A 63 5.92 11.02 -12.16
CA PHE A 63 7.04 10.49 -11.40
C PHE A 63 8.34 11.12 -11.92
N PRO A 64 9.33 11.42 -11.06
CA PRO A 64 10.63 11.90 -11.51
C PRO A 64 11.26 10.96 -12.55
N LYS A 65 11.75 11.55 -13.64
CA LYS A 65 12.28 10.84 -14.81
C LYS A 65 13.80 10.70 -14.75
N GLY A 66 14.32 9.71 -15.46
CA GLY A 66 15.75 9.40 -15.53
C GLY A 66 16.15 8.25 -14.61
N HIS A 67 17.44 7.96 -14.56
CA HIS A 67 18.01 6.99 -13.61
C HIS A 67 18.22 7.71 -12.28
N ILE A 68 17.44 7.33 -11.26
CA ILE A 68 17.36 8.04 -9.98
C ILE A 68 17.33 7.08 -8.80
N GLY A 69 17.67 7.61 -7.62
CA GLY A 69 17.47 6.94 -6.34
C GLY A 69 16.36 7.62 -5.51
N VAL A 70 15.22 6.96 -5.35
CA VAL A 70 14.13 7.49 -4.51
C VAL A 70 14.49 7.37 -3.02
N LYS A 71 14.31 8.48 -2.31
CA LYS A 71 14.57 8.64 -0.86
C LYS A 71 13.31 8.58 -0.02
N SER A 72 12.19 9.11 -0.51
CA SER A 72 10.90 9.07 0.18
C SER A 72 9.75 9.20 -0.83
N PHE A 73 8.61 8.63 -0.49
CA PHE A 73 7.37 8.72 -1.26
C PHE A 73 6.18 8.83 -0.30
N ASP A 74 5.70 10.05 -0.11
CA ASP A 74 4.69 10.39 0.87
C ASP A 74 3.39 10.77 0.15
N VAL A 75 2.25 10.22 0.57
CA VAL A 75 0.96 10.35 -0.12
C VAL A 75 -0.16 10.65 0.87
N GLU A 76 -1.07 11.54 0.47
CA GLU A 76 -2.28 11.85 1.21
C GLU A 76 -3.46 12.15 0.29
N LEU A 77 -4.66 12.16 0.88
CA LEU A 77 -5.90 12.51 0.20
C LEU A 77 -6.25 13.98 0.45
N VAL A 78 -6.49 14.73 -0.62
CA VAL A 78 -6.87 16.15 -0.57
C VAL A 78 -8.19 16.39 -1.30
N ASP A 79 -8.90 17.46 -0.90
CA ASP A 79 -10.08 17.96 -1.60
C ASP A 79 -9.71 18.91 -2.77
N GLU A 80 -10.73 19.49 -3.42
CA GLU A 80 -10.58 20.38 -4.58
C GLU A 80 -9.78 21.65 -4.27
N ASP A 81 -9.82 22.11 -3.02
CA ASP A 81 -9.08 23.27 -2.54
C ASP A 81 -7.65 22.91 -2.09
N GLY A 82 -7.28 21.63 -2.16
CA GLY A 82 -5.98 21.11 -1.76
C GLY A 82 -5.83 20.89 -0.24
N ASN A 83 -6.93 20.93 0.51
CA ASN A 83 -6.93 20.68 1.95
C ASN A 83 -6.90 19.19 2.24
N SER A 84 -6.13 18.79 3.25
CA SER A 84 -6.07 17.40 3.69
C SER A 84 -7.42 16.94 4.25
N VAL A 85 -7.88 15.78 3.80
CA VAL A 85 -9.19 15.25 4.23
C VAL A 85 -9.07 14.47 5.55
N PRO A 86 -9.94 14.71 6.54
CA PRO A 86 -9.95 13.91 7.77
C PRO A 86 -10.47 12.49 7.58
N LEU A 87 -9.86 11.51 8.29
CA LEU A 87 -10.19 10.07 8.19
C LEU A 87 -11.61 9.71 8.65
N TYR A 88 -12.26 10.57 9.45
CA TYR A 88 -13.65 10.38 9.86
C TYR A 88 -14.67 10.90 8.84
N GLU A 89 -14.20 11.59 7.80
CA GLU A 89 -15.00 11.98 6.64
C GLU A 89 -14.75 10.96 5.53
N THR A 90 -13.53 10.94 4.99
CA THR A 90 -13.11 9.94 4.00
C THR A 90 -11.95 9.13 4.57
N TYR A 91 -12.21 7.86 4.83
CA TYR A 91 -11.18 6.94 5.28
C TYR A 91 -10.35 6.48 4.08
N PHE A 92 -9.10 6.91 4.04
CA PHE A 92 -8.14 6.45 3.04
C PHE A 92 -7.66 5.06 3.45
N HIS A 93 -8.32 4.02 2.91
CA HIS A 93 -8.10 2.65 3.36
C HIS A 93 -6.73 2.15 2.93
N HIS A 94 -6.37 2.34 1.66
CA HIS A 94 -5.01 2.09 1.18
C HIS A 94 -4.71 2.88 -0.09
N TRP A 95 -3.43 3.05 -0.36
CA TRP A 95 -2.88 3.38 -1.67
C TRP A 95 -1.67 2.51 -1.92
N PHE A 96 -1.49 2.11 -3.18
CA PHE A 96 -0.41 1.27 -3.62
C PHE A 96 0.22 1.88 -4.87
N ALA A 97 1.53 2.08 -4.86
CA ALA A 97 2.32 2.41 -6.04
C ALA A 97 2.90 1.13 -6.64
N ILE A 98 2.53 0.82 -7.88
CA ILE A 98 2.96 -0.39 -8.59
C ILE A 98 3.75 0.03 -9.82
N LYS A 99 4.95 -0.52 -9.96
CA LYS A 99 5.80 -0.34 -11.13
C LYS A 99 5.34 -1.23 -12.27
N TYR A 100 5.35 -0.71 -13.49
CA TYR A 100 5.15 -1.53 -14.68
C TYR A 100 5.99 -1.05 -15.85
N PHE A 101 6.27 -1.95 -16.78
CA PHE A 101 6.87 -1.63 -18.06
C PHE A 101 5.81 -1.64 -19.14
N GLU A 102 5.70 -0.54 -19.89
CA GLU A 102 4.77 -0.40 -21.01
C GLU A 102 5.53 -0.48 -22.34
N ASN A 103 5.04 -1.30 -23.26
CA ASN A 103 5.56 -1.41 -24.61
C ASN A 103 5.20 -0.15 -25.41
N ILE A 104 6.23 0.56 -25.88
CA ILE A 104 6.09 1.84 -26.58
C ILE A 104 5.24 1.70 -27.86
N SER A 105 5.29 0.57 -28.55
CA SER A 105 4.49 0.37 -29.77
C SER A 105 2.99 0.18 -29.49
N MET A 106 2.62 -0.06 -28.23
CA MET A 106 1.23 -0.27 -27.80
C MET A 106 0.66 0.91 -27.01
N SER A 107 1.43 1.97 -26.73
CA SER A 107 0.98 3.10 -25.90
C SER A 107 -0.34 3.69 -26.38
N THR A 108 -0.48 3.99 -27.67
CA THR A 108 -1.73 4.54 -28.24
C THR A 108 -2.93 3.61 -28.07
N TYR A 109 -2.73 2.29 -28.17
CA TYR A 109 -3.79 1.31 -27.94
C TYR A 109 -4.19 1.27 -26.46
N ILE A 110 -3.21 1.26 -25.55
CA ILE A 110 -3.46 1.24 -24.11
C ILE A 110 -4.18 2.51 -23.67
N GLU A 111 -3.75 3.67 -24.16
CA GLU A 111 -4.40 4.96 -23.89
C GLU A 111 -5.85 4.98 -24.40
N GLN A 112 -6.13 4.45 -25.59
CA GLN A 112 -7.46 4.48 -26.18
C GLN A 112 -8.43 3.47 -25.55
N TYR A 113 -7.96 2.26 -25.24
CA TYR A 113 -8.83 1.14 -24.83
C TYR A 113 -8.72 0.78 -23.35
N HIS A 114 -7.78 1.38 -22.62
CA HIS A 114 -7.45 1.03 -21.23
C HIS A 114 -7.23 -0.48 -21.02
N ASP A 115 -6.75 -1.19 -22.05
CA ASP A 115 -6.51 -2.64 -21.99
C ASP A 115 -5.09 -2.93 -21.51
N LEU A 116 -4.98 -3.25 -20.23
CA LEU A 116 -3.71 -3.55 -19.56
C LEU A 116 -3.27 -5.00 -19.72
N ARG A 117 -3.99 -5.82 -20.50
CA ARG A 117 -3.68 -7.24 -20.68
C ARG A 117 -2.55 -7.48 -21.68
N ASN A 118 -2.35 -6.55 -22.61
CA ASN A 118 -1.34 -6.64 -23.66
C ASN A 118 -0.39 -5.43 -23.59
N GLY A 119 0.91 -5.68 -23.76
CA GLY A 119 1.91 -4.61 -23.78
C GLY A 119 2.34 -4.08 -22.41
N ILE A 120 1.87 -4.66 -21.30
CA ILE A 120 2.28 -4.30 -19.93
C ILE A 120 2.95 -5.46 -19.21
N ILE A 121 4.07 -5.17 -18.55
CA ILE A 121 4.77 -6.09 -17.65
C ILE A 121 4.80 -5.48 -16.27
N PHE A 122 3.93 -5.93 -15.38
CA PHE A 122 3.91 -5.46 -14.00
C PHE A 122 5.13 -5.98 -13.22
N GLN A 123 5.83 -5.07 -12.56
CA GLN A 123 7.00 -5.37 -11.73
C GLN A 123 6.56 -5.43 -10.27
N ARG A 124 6.75 -6.58 -9.63
CA ARG A 124 6.46 -6.77 -8.20
C ARG A 124 7.69 -6.47 -7.33
N ASN A 125 7.46 -6.27 -6.04
CA ASN A 125 8.53 -6.28 -5.03
C ASN A 125 9.14 -7.69 -4.85
N GLN A 126 10.21 -7.77 -4.05
CA GLN A 126 10.95 -9.00 -3.76
C GLN A 126 10.33 -9.86 -2.64
N GLY A 127 9.17 -9.46 -2.11
CA GLY A 127 8.41 -10.19 -1.09
C GLY A 127 7.92 -11.56 -1.56
N THR A 128 7.56 -12.39 -0.59
CA THR A 128 7.40 -13.85 -0.77
C THR A 128 6.03 -14.28 -1.30
N CYS A 129 4.98 -13.47 -1.13
CA CYS A 129 3.60 -13.83 -1.43
C CYS A 129 3.37 -14.24 -2.91
N GLN A 130 2.68 -15.36 -3.14
CA GLN A 130 2.38 -15.81 -4.51
C GLN A 130 1.19 -15.06 -5.15
N GLY A 131 0.95 -15.31 -6.44
CA GLY A 131 -0.30 -14.89 -7.09
C GLY A 131 -0.44 -13.39 -7.36
N TYR A 132 0.66 -12.64 -7.34
CA TYR A 132 0.67 -11.17 -7.46
C TYR A 132 -0.03 -10.47 -6.29
N ILE A 133 -0.11 -11.14 -5.13
CA ILE A 133 -0.59 -10.58 -3.87
C ILE A 133 0.48 -9.62 -3.32
N LEU A 134 0.04 -8.44 -2.85
CA LEU A 134 0.89 -7.36 -2.33
C LEU A 134 2.06 -7.03 -3.29
N PRO A 135 1.79 -6.66 -4.55
CA PRO A 135 2.86 -6.51 -5.55
C PRO A 135 3.56 -5.15 -5.50
N HIS A 136 3.01 -4.20 -4.75
CA HIS A 136 3.41 -2.80 -4.73
C HIS A 136 4.79 -2.57 -4.10
N TYR A 137 5.42 -1.45 -4.45
CA TYR A 137 6.71 -1.02 -3.87
C TYR A 137 6.52 -0.03 -2.71
N TRP A 138 5.48 0.79 -2.81
CA TRP A 138 5.06 1.69 -1.75
C TRP A 138 3.57 1.55 -1.54
N GLY A 139 3.16 1.70 -0.30
CA GLY A 139 1.76 1.72 0.02
C GLY A 139 1.50 1.63 1.50
N LEU A 140 0.54 2.41 1.93
CA LEU A 140 0.06 2.50 3.30
C LEU A 140 -1.45 2.76 3.21
N GLY A 141 -2.09 3.08 4.33
CA GLY A 141 -3.47 3.53 4.36
C GLY A 141 -3.63 4.79 5.17
N SER A 142 -4.56 4.73 6.12
CA SER A 142 -4.92 5.84 7.00
C SER A 142 -3.73 6.43 7.78
N GLU A 143 -2.71 5.62 8.01
CA GLU A 143 -1.51 5.94 8.76
C GLU A 143 -0.44 6.67 7.97
N SER A 144 -0.64 6.91 6.67
CA SER A 144 0.39 7.47 5.77
C SER A 144 1.00 8.77 6.29
N ARG A 145 0.18 9.73 6.75
CA ARG A 145 0.65 11.07 7.17
C ARG A 145 1.60 11.06 8.36
N GLY A 146 1.48 10.07 9.26
CA GLY A 146 2.33 9.96 10.44
C GLY A 146 3.42 8.90 10.32
N THR A 147 3.62 8.32 9.13
CA THR A 147 4.59 7.26 8.88
C THR A 147 5.64 7.77 7.91
N SER A 148 6.87 7.96 8.38
CA SER A 148 7.99 8.40 7.54
C SER A 148 8.32 7.34 6.50
N SER A 149 8.53 7.74 5.24
CA SER A 149 9.08 6.86 4.19
C SER A 149 10.55 7.17 3.88
N ASN A 150 11.19 8.07 4.64
CA ASN A 150 12.54 8.56 4.37
C ASN A 150 13.60 7.46 4.53
N LEU A 151 14.51 7.35 3.57
CA LEU A 151 15.64 6.43 3.59
C LEU A 151 16.95 7.16 3.91
N PRO A 152 17.82 6.62 4.78
CA PRO A 152 19.10 7.25 5.09
C PRO A 152 20.07 7.15 3.91
N ASP A 153 20.99 8.10 3.77
CA ASP A 153 22.08 7.99 2.80
C ASP A 153 23.04 6.85 3.16
N PRO A 154 23.66 6.18 2.17
CA PRO A 154 23.50 6.36 0.72
C PRO A 154 22.41 5.46 0.11
N PHE A 155 21.49 4.95 0.91
CA PHE A 155 20.53 3.94 0.48
C PHE A 155 19.32 4.55 -0.24
N VAL A 156 18.90 3.91 -1.33
CA VAL A 156 17.85 4.40 -2.22
C VAL A 156 17.03 3.26 -2.83
N VAL A 157 15.81 3.56 -3.29
CA VAL A 157 15.11 2.67 -4.24
C VAL A 157 15.48 3.10 -5.66
N GLU A 158 16.23 2.25 -6.36
CA GLU A 158 16.72 2.50 -7.72
C GLU A 158 15.60 2.39 -8.76
N LEU A 159 15.40 3.45 -9.53
CA LEU A 159 14.40 3.52 -10.60
C LEU A 159 15.03 3.97 -11.92
N GLY A 160 14.39 3.63 -13.04
CA GLY A 160 14.82 4.12 -14.35
C GLY A 160 16.16 3.59 -14.85
N ASN A 161 16.69 2.50 -14.29
CA ASN A 161 17.95 1.90 -14.73
C ASN A 161 17.82 1.34 -16.16
N PRO A 162 18.52 1.89 -17.17
CA PRO A 162 18.36 1.47 -18.57
C PRO A 162 18.72 0.01 -18.83
N THR A 163 19.52 -0.61 -17.96
CA THR A 163 19.89 -2.03 -18.07
C THR A 163 18.82 -2.98 -17.55
N GLN A 164 17.89 -2.49 -16.72
CA GLN A 164 16.77 -3.26 -16.16
C GLN A 164 15.47 -3.09 -16.95
N ILE A 165 15.36 -2.05 -17.78
CA ILE A 165 14.19 -1.79 -18.62
C ILE A 165 14.34 -2.58 -19.94
N PRO A 166 13.38 -3.46 -20.30
CA PRO A 166 13.43 -4.19 -21.56
C PRO A 166 13.46 -3.27 -22.78
N GLN A 167 14.19 -3.67 -23.83
CA GLN A 167 14.22 -2.91 -25.09
C GLN A 167 12.81 -2.74 -25.66
N GLY A 168 12.46 -1.51 -26.04
CA GLY A 168 11.13 -1.17 -26.56
C GLY A 168 10.08 -0.89 -25.48
N PHE A 169 10.46 -0.89 -24.20
CA PHE A 169 9.58 -0.58 -23.08
C PHE A 169 9.98 0.72 -22.38
N LYS A 170 9.02 1.30 -21.64
CA LYS A 170 9.23 2.41 -20.70
C LYS A 170 8.78 2.01 -19.31
N GLU A 171 9.55 2.42 -18.30
CA GLU A 171 9.12 2.34 -16.90
C GLU A 171 8.06 3.39 -16.59
N LYS A 172 6.95 2.95 -16.01
CA LYS A 172 5.82 3.75 -15.56
C LYS A 172 5.33 3.28 -14.20
N TRP A 173 4.56 4.13 -13.56
CA TRP A 173 3.98 3.88 -12.24
C TRP A 173 2.48 4.07 -12.27
N LEU A 174 1.77 3.25 -11.50
CA LEU A 174 0.35 3.44 -11.27
C LEU A 174 0.07 3.54 -9.77
N PHE A 175 -1.03 4.23 -9.45
CA PHE A 175 -1.67 4.09 -8.16
C PHE A 175 -2.84 3.13 -8.25
N ASN A 176 -2.97 2.23 -7.27
CA ASN A 176 -4.24 1.60 -6.93
C ASN A 176 -4.65 2.09 -5.54
N ILE A 177 -5.86 2.64 -5.43
CA ILE A 177 -6.33 3.28 -4.21
C ILE A 177 -7.65 2.68 -3.77
N MET A 178 -7.91 2.81 -2.47
CA MET A 178 -9.23 2.62 -1.91
C MET A 178 -9.53 3.70 -0.89
N ALA A 179 -10.59 4.45 -1.15
CA ALA A 179 -11.14 5.45 -0.25
C ALA A 179 -12.60 5.12 0.08
N ILE A 180 -13.00 5.33 1.33
CA ILE A 180 -14.36 5.13 1.78
C ILE A 180 -14.88 6.43 2.37
N ASP A 181 -15.92 7.00 1.76
CA ASP A 181 -16.63 8.12 2.36
C ASP A 181 -17.51 7.58 3.50
N THR A 182 -17.14 7.91 4.73
CA THR A 182 -17.83 7.45 5.94
C THR A 182 -18.85 8.46 6.47
N ARG A 183 -19.08 9.58 5.75
CA ARG A 183 -20.15 10.54 6.08
C ARG A 183 -21.49 9.82 5.98
N GLY A 184 -22.35 10.05 6.97
CA GLY A 184 -23.66 9.41 7.05
C GLY A 184 -23.69 7.92 7.40
N ALA A 185 -22.57 7.19 7.31
CA ALA A 185 -22.52 5.75 7.56
C ALA A 185 -23.11 5.38 8.93
N LEU A 186 -23.97 4.36 8.96
CA LEU A 186 -24.64 3.85 10.16
C LEU A 186 -23.62 3.45 11.23
N HIS A 187 -22.50 2.87 10.80
CA HIS A 187 -21.42 2.45 11.70
C HIS A 187 -20.06 2.66 11.02
N ARG A 188 -19.48 3.86 11.16
CA ARG A 188 -18.25 4.31 10.49
C ARG A 188 -17.11 3.30 10.55
N LYS A 189 -16.72 2.84 11.76
CA LYS A 189 -15.61 1.89 11.92
C LYS A 189 -15.87 0.52 11.30
N GLY A 190 -17.13 0.12 11.22
CA GLY A 190 -17.51 -1.15 10.60
C GLY A 190 -17.53 -1.07 9.08
N CYS A 191 -17.83 0.12 8.55
CA CYS A 191 -17.68 0.45 7.14
C CYS A 191 -16.18 0.45 6.75
N THR A 192 -15.31 1.07 7.55
CA THR A 192 -13.85 1.04 7.29
C THR A 192 -13.22 -0.35 7.43
N GLU A 193 -13.82 -1.24 8.23
CA GLU A 193 -13.44 -2.65 8.36
C GLU A 193 -14.12 -3.55 7.30
N CYS A 194 -14.89 -2.97 6.37
CA CYS A 194 -15.55 -3.70 5.29
C CYS A 194 -16.49 -4.81 5.77
N ARG A 195 -17.22 -4.59 6.88
CA ARG A 195 -18.19 -5.58 7.40
C ARG A 195 -19.35 -5.74 6.43
N CYS A 196 -19.51 -6.94 5.89
CA CYS A 196 -20.47 -7.24 4.83
C CYS A 196 -21.92 -6.89 5.21
N ASN A 197 -22.30 -7.08 6.49
CA ASN A 197 -23.65 -6.77 6.96
C ASN A 197 -23.95 -5.26 7.07
N LEU A 198 -22.93 -4.41 6.98
CA LEU A 198 -23.03 -2.96 6.97
C LEU A 198 -22.95 -2.37 5.57
N LEU A 199 -22.83 -3.21 4.54
CA LEU A 199 -22.74 -2.81 3.14
C LEU A 199 -24.01 -3.18 2.38
N ASN A 200 -24.35 -2.39 1.36
CA ASN A 200 -25.43 -2.64 0.42
C ASN A 200 -24.96 -3.67 -0.63
N LEU A 201 -24.81 -4.92 -0.20
CA LEU A 201 -24.36 -6.01 -1.07
C LEU A 201 -25.49 -6.53 -1.97
N PRO A 202 -25.19 -6.93 -3.22
CA PRO A 202 -26.17 -7.58 -4.09
C PRO A 202 -26.58 -8.94 -3.53
N LYS A 203 -27.83 -9.37 -3.79
CA LYS A 203 -28.39 -10.62 -3.22
C LYS A 203 -27.57 -11.87 -3.55
N ASN A 204 -26.94 -11.90 -4.73
CA ASN A 204 -26.13 -13.01 -5.23
C ASN A 204 -24.63 -12.86 -4.89
N PHE A 205 -24.23 -11.88 -4.06
CA PHE A 205 -22.83 -11.54 -3.78
C PHE A 205 -21.94 -12.77 -3.49
N TYR A 206 -22.34 -13.64 -2.56
CA TYR A 206 -21.56 -14.82 -2.17
C TYR A 206 -21.47 -15.90 -3.26
N ASN A 207 -22.36 -15.87 -4.26
CA ASN A 207 -22.35 -16.84 -5.35
C ASN A 207 -21.46 -16.39 -6.51
N VAL A 208 -21.32 -15.08 -6.70
CA VAL A 208 -20.58 -14.48 -7.84
C VAL A 208 -19.19 -13.97 -7.46
N THR A 209 -18.94 -13.74 -6.17
CA THR A 209 -17.64 -13.28 -5.68
C THR A 209 -16.76 -14.46 -5.33
N THR A 210 -15.54 -14.45 -5.84
CA THR A 210 -14.55 -15.50 -5.64
C THR A 210 -13.49 -15.02 -4.66
N GLY A 211 -13.19 -15.82 -3.63
CA GLY A 211 -12.11 -15.57 -2.67
C GLY A 211 -10.72 -15.80 -3.29
N ILE A 212 -9.64 -15.49 -2.57
CA ILE A 212 -8.24 -15.58 -3.07
C ILE A 212 -7.88 -16.99 -3.59
N ASP A 213 -8.50 -18.03 -3.05
CA ASP A 213 -8.28 -19.42 -3.43
C ASP A 213 -8.96 -19.84 -4.74
N GLY A 214 -9.59 -18.90 -5.46
CA GLY A 214 -10.30 -19.19 -6.70
C GLY A 214 -11.68 -19.81 -6.50
N LYS A 215 -12.17 -19.93 -5.26
CA LYS A 215 -13.48 -20.53 -4.95
C LYS A 215 -14.52 -19.46 -4.60
N PRO A 216 -15.83 -19.75 -4.80
CA PRO A 216 -16.89 -18.86 -4.34
C PRO A 216 -16.76 -18.53 -2.85
N LEU A 217 -17.04 -17.29 -2.50
CA LEU A 217 -16.87 -16.77 -1.14
C LEU A 217 -17.83 -17.48 -0.18
N SER A 218 -17.29 -18.00 0.93
CA SER A 218 -18.10 -18.64 1.96
C SER A 218 -19.13 -17.68 2.55
N ARG A 219 -20.35 -18.16 2.84
CA ARG A 219 -21.38 -17.40 3.60
C ARG A 219 -20.92 -17.04 5.03
N ASN A 220 -19.86 -17.69 5.50
CA ASN A 220 -19.22 -17.36 6.78
C ASN A 220 -18.25 -16.18 6.68
N TYR A 221 -17.92 -15.69 5.48
CA TYR A 221 -17.13 -14.47 5.32
C TYR A 221 -17.95 -13.26 5.77
N LYS A 222 -17.49 -12.61 6.85
CA LYS A 222 -18.22 -11.52 7.52
C LYS A 222 -17.73 -10.12 7.15
N GLY A 223 -16.58 -10.00 6.49
CA GLY A 223 -16.05 -8.73 6.05
C GLY A 223 -14.59 -8.77 5.64
N GLY A 224 -14.16 -7.67 5.02
CA GLY A 224 -12.83 -7.46 4.48
C GLY A 224 -12.88 -7.09 2.99
N LEU A 225 -11.74 -7.20 2.30
CA LEU A 225 -11.47 -6.86 0.91
C LEU A 225 -12.66 -7.13 -0.03
N PHE A 226 -13.24 -8.34 0.03
CA PHE A 226 -14.28 -8.75 -0.92
C PHE A 226 -15.59 -8.00 -0.75
N CYS A 227 -15.88 -7.49 0.45
CA CYS A 227 -17.09 -6.71 0.71
C CYS A 227 -16.90 -5.22 0.36
N CYS A 228 -15.67 -4.76 0.16
CA CYS A 228 -15.34 -3.38 -0.21
C CYS A 228 -14.95 -3.24 -1.69
N GLN A 229 -15.87 -3.59 -2.58
CA GLN A 229 -15.69 -3.41 -4.03
C GLN A 229 -16.04 -1.98 -4.47
N ASP A 230 -15.50 -1.54 -5.61
CA ASP A 230 -15.80 -0.23 -6.18
C ASP A 230 -17.31 -0.02 -6.32
N ASN A 231 -17.76 1.21 -6.08
CA ASN A 231 -19.16 1.67 -6.16
C ASN A 231 -20.16 1.02 -5.19
N LEU A 232 -19.75 0.04 -4.38
CA LEU A 232 -20.54 -0.40 -3.24
C LEU A 232 -20.68 0.72 -2.21
N GLN A 233 -21.69 0.61 -1.37
CA GLN A 233 -22.05 1.65 -0.42
C GLN A 233 -22.31 1.06 0.96
N CYS A 234 -21.75 1.69 1.98
CA CYS A 234 -22.10 1.45 3.37
C CYS A 234 -23.54 1.91 3.63
N LYS A 235 -24.26 1.15 4.45
CA LYS A 235 -25.58 1.54 4.95
C LYS A 235 -25.48 2.89 5.65
N LEU A 236 -26.34 3.81 5.26
CA LEU A 236 -26.40 5.16 5.82
C LEU A 236 -27.43 5.23 6.95
N ARG A 237 -27.29 6.23 7.81
CA ARG A 237 -28.37 6.66 8.71
C ARG A 237 -29.55 7.15 7.89
N LYS A 238 -30.76 6.94 8.40
CA LYS A 238 -31.99 7.35 7.73
C LYS A 238 -31.93 8.86 7.43
N ASP A 239 -32.39 9.24 6.24
CA ASP A 239 -32.52 10.63 5.78
C ASP A 239 -31.18 11.40 5.71
N PHE A 240 -30.03 10.71 5.75
CA PHE A 240 -28.74 11.34 5.49
C PHE A 240 -28.52 11.54 4.00
N ASP A 241 -28.37 12.80 3.60
CA ASP A 241 -27.96 13.19 2.26
C ASP A 241 -26.84 14.23 2.36
N ALA A 242 -25.87 14.15 1.46
CA ALA A 242 -24.80 15.12 1.34
C ALA A 242 -24.19 15.04 -0.07
N PRO A 243 -23.67 16.16 -0.59
CA PRO A 243 -23.10 16.18 -1.92
C PRO A 243 -21.88 15.25 -2.04
N LYS A 244 -21.67 14.77 -3.26
CA LYS A 244 -20.40 14.16 -3.65
C LYS A 244 -19.28 15.17 -3.48
N ARG A 245 -18.07 14.65 -3.30
CA ARG A 245 -16.83 15.42 -3.29
C ARG A 245 -15.90 14.88 -4.35
N LYS A 246 -15.07 15.75 -4.87
CA LYS A 246 -14.00 15.42 -5.80
C LYS A 246 -12.69 15.43 -5.00
N LEU A 247 -12.01 14.31 -5.00
CA LEU A 247 -10.79 14.10 -4.21
C LEU A 247 -9.64 13.72 -5.12
N SER A 248 -8.43 14.06 -4.72
CA SER A 248 -7.18 13.70 -5.41
C SER A 248 -6.15 13.21 -4.42
N LEU A 249 -5.13 12.50 -4.92
CA LEU A 249 -3.94 12.20 -4.15
C LEU A 249 -2.96 13.34 -4.33
N ARG A 250 -2.53 13.95 -3.23
CA ARG A 250 -1.32 14.79 -3.21
C ARG A 250 -0.16 13.92 -2.76
N TYR A 251 0.93 13.97 -3.49
CA TYR A 251 2.09 13.16 -3.14
C TYR A 251 3.42 13.86 -3.38
N LYS A 252 4.36 13.63 -2.48
CA LYS A 252 5.70 14.19 -2.51
C LYS A 252 6.71 13.08 -2.69
N ILE A 253 7.58 13.24 -3.67
CA ILE A 253 8.69 12.33 -3.92
C ILE A 253 9.98 13.10 -3.64
N ARG A 254 10.89 12.47 -2.90
CA ARG A 254 12.27 12.94 -2.72
C ARG A 254 13.20 11.96 -3.40
N TRP A 255 14.18 12.45 -4.13
CA TRP A 255 15.12 11.60 -4.86
C TRP A 255 16.48 12.26 -5.02
N VAL A 256 17.47 11.46 -5.40
CA VAL A 256 18.79 11.91 -5.86
C VAL A 256 18.98 11.45 -7.30
N ASP A 257 19.82 12.14 -8.05
CA ASP A 257 20.29 11.59 -9.33
C ASP A 257 21.13 10.34 -9.05
N TRP A 258 21.03 9.34 -9.93
CA TRP A 258 21.80 8.13 -9.75
C TRP A 258 23.28 8.34 -10.08
N ASP A 259 24.15 7.86 -9.20
CA ASP A 259 25.60 7.73 -9.38
C ASP A 259 26.11 6.43 -8.69
N GLU A 260 27.43 6.21 -8.74
CA GLU A 260 28.08 5.00 -8.22
C GLU A 260 28.16 4.89 -6.69
N HIS A 261 27.82 5.96 -5.95
CA HIS A 261 27.86 6.00 -4.50
C HIS A 261 26.55 5.57 -3.85
N GLN A 262 25.43 5.58 -4.57
CA GLN A 262 24.15 5.13 -4.04
C GLN A 262 24.09 3.60 -3.97
N VAL A 263 23.37 3.10 -2.94
CA VAL A 263 23.19 1.67 -2.71
C VAL A 263 21.72 1.31 -2.96
N PRO A 264 21.42 0.49 -3.99
CA PRO A 264 20.06 0.07 -4.28
C PRO A 264 19.53 -0.86 -3.17
N LEU A 265 18.30 -0.59 -2.74
CA LEU A 265 17.58 -1.42 -1.79
C LEU A 265 16.68 -2.43 -2.50
N LYS A 266 16.64 -3.65 -1.98
CA LYS A 266 15.59 -4.63 -2.24
C LYS A 266 14.46 -4.42 -1.25
N PHE A 267 13.23 -4.53 -1.73
CA PHE A 267 12.05 -4.21 -0.94
C PHE A 267 11.17 -5.44 -0.82
N TYR A 268 10.76 -5.77 0.41
CA TYR A 268 9.94 -6.93 0.70
C TYR A 268 8.74 -6.53 1.53
N ILE A 269 7.58 -7.09 1.16
CA ILE A 269 6.38 -7.06 1.98
C ILE A 269 6.15 -8.46 2.53
N LEU A 270 6.06 -8.55 3.85
CA LEU A 270 5.77 -9.75 4.61
C LEU A 270 4.33 -9.69 5.12
N ASP A 271 3.65 -10.84 5.20
CA ASP A 271 2.25 -10.94 5.60
C ASP A 271 2.11 -11.90 6.79
N ALA A 272 1.58 -11.42 7.92
CA ALA A 272 1.33 -12.24 9.12
C ALA A 272 0.29 -13.36 8.88
N THR A 273 -0.42 -13.33 7.76
CA THR A 273 -1.35 -14.38 7.34
C THR A 273 -0.71 -15.46 6.45
N ASP A 274 0.55 -15.32 6.09
CA ASP A 274 1.27 -16.26 5.24
C ASP A 274 1.25 -17.68 5.81
N ARG A 275 1.01 -18.64 4.92
CA ARG A 275 0.97 -20.07 5.20
C ARG A 275 2.01 -20.74 4.32
N VAL A 276 3.19 -20.92 4.88
CA VAL A 276 4.31 -21.51 4.17
C VAL A 276 4.12 -23.02 4.04
N ARG A 277 4.20 -23.53 2.82
CA ARG A 277 4.20 -24.95 2.48
C ARG A 277 5.48 -25.29 1.74
N LEU A 278 6.03 -26.46 1.98
CA LEU A 278 7.19 -26.95 1.22
C LEU A 278 6.73 -27.76 0.02
N ASN A 279 7.34 -27.50 -1.14
CA ASN A 279 7.24 -28.34 -2.33
C ASN A 279 8.66 -28.70 -2.77
N GLY A 280 9.14 -29.86 -2.34
CA GLY A 280 10.55 -30.22 -2.44
C GLY A 280 11.43 -29.23 -1.66
N SER A 281 12.40 -28.62 -2.34
CA SER A 281 13.28 -27.58 -1.79
C SER A 281 12.70 -26.16 -1.87
N THR A 282 11.53 -25.97 -2.48
CA THR A 282 10.94 -24.64 -2.72
C THR A 282 9.86 -24.32 -1.69
N SER A 283 9.89 -23.10 -1.14
CA SER A 283 8.84 -22.58 -0.26
C SER A 283 7.70 -21.97 -1.06
N ILE A 284 6.48 -22.37 -0.75
CA ILE A 284 5.23 -21.85 -1.31
C ILE A 284 4.57 -20.98 -0.26
N HIS A 285 4.40 -19.69 -0.56
CA HIS A 285 3.83 -18.69 0.33
C HIS A 285 2.38 -18.38 -0.06
N ASP A 286 1.44 -18.80 0.80
CA ASP A 286 -0.01 -18.66 0.61
C ASP A 286 -0.57 -17.54 1.49
N CYS A 287 -0.14 -16.32 1.19
CA CYS A 287 -0.60 -15.08 1.82
C CYS A 287 -2.09 -14.85 1.61
N GLN A 288 -2.78 -14.36 2.64
CA GLN A 288 -4.23 -14.07 2.59
C GLN A 288 -4.52 -12.57 2.54
N ALA A 289 -3.50 -11.70 2.62
CA ALA A 289 -3.56 -10.23 2.68
C ALA A 289 -4.29 -9.66 3.91
N GLU A 290 -5.35 -10.30 4.38
CA GLU A 290 -6.14 -9.88 5.53
C GLU A 290 -6.68 -11.08 6.31
N TYR A 291 -7.18 -10.83 7.52
CA TYR A 291 -7.84 -11.84 8.33
C TYR A 291 -8.95 -11.25 9.19
N THR A 292 -9.84 -12.12 9.67
CA THR A 292 -10.86 -11.78 10.65
C THR A 292 -10.34 -12.08 12.05
N ILE A 293 -10.51 -11.14 12.97
CA ILE A 293 -10.29 -11.33 14.40
C ILE A 293 -11.64 -11.72 15.01
N PRO A 294 -11.81 -12.96 15.49
CA PRO A 294 -12.99 -13.31 16.28
C PRO A 294 -12.92 -12.62 17.64
N ARG A 295 -14.07 -12.35 18.27
CA ARG A 295 -14.10 -12.00 19.70
C ARG A 295 -13.99 -13.30 20.50
N ILE A 296 -12.86 -13.48 21.19
CA ILE A 296 -12.64 -14.66 22.04
C ILE A 296 -13.00 -14.30 23.48
N GLY A 297 -14.17 -14.75 23.93
CA GLY A 297 -14.67 -14.49 25.28
C GLY A 297 -14.76 -13.00 25.64
N ASP A 298 -14.72 -12.72 26.94
CA ASP A 298 -14.59 -11.37 27.50
C ASP A 298 -13.16 -11.10 28.00
N SER A 299 -12.18 -11.82 27.46
CA SER A 299 -10.77 -11.62 27.82
C SER A 299 -10.21 -10.33 27.23
N ASP A 300 -9.50 -9.56 28.05
CA ASP A 300 -8.75 -8.37 27.61
C ASP A 300 -7.40 -8.71 26.96
N SER A 301 -7.00 -9.99 26.93
CA SER A 301 -5.76 -10.41 26.27
C SER A 301 -5.78 -10.06 24.78
N PRO A 302 -4.72 -9.47 24.22
CA PRO A 302 -4.71 -9.09 22.81
C PRO A 302 -4.74 -10.31 21.87
N HIS A 303 -5.30 -10.12 20.68
CA HIS A 303 -5.21 -11.10 19.61
C HIS A 303 -3.82 -11.06 18.97
N VAL A 304 -3.16 -12.21 18.87
CA VAL A 304 -1.84 -12.34 18.23
C VAL A 304 -1.96 -13.16 16.95
N LYS A 305 -1.42 -12.65 15.85
CA LYS A 305 -1.29 -13.35 14.57
C LYS A 305 0.19 -13.49 14.22
N LYS A 306 0.66 -14.70 13.95
CA LYS A 306 2.06 -14.97 13.58
C LYS A 306 2.18 -15.71 12.26
N ALA A 307 3.25 -15.41 11.54
CA ALA A 307 3.75 -16.20 10.42
C ALA A 307 5.27 -16.38 10.52
N ASN A 308 5.76 -17.54 10.11
CA ASN A 308 7.19 -17.83 9.97
C ASN A 308 7.50 -17.87 8.49
N ILE A 309 8.32 -16.93 8.03
CA ILE A 309 8.48 -16.60 6.61
C ILE A 309 9.94 -16.81 6.23
N PRO A 310 10.31 -17.88 5.51
CA PRO A 310 11.64 -18.03 4.96
C PRO A 310 11.89 -16.96 3.90
N ILE A 311 12.96 -16.21 4.04
CA ILE A 311 13.38 -15.21 3.07
C ILE A 311 14.46 -15.83 2.17
N GLU A 312 14.22 -15.91 0.87
CA GLU A 312 15.16 -16.53 -0.06
C GLU A 312 16.50 -15.78 -0.11
N LYS A 313 16.45 -14.45 -0.18
CA LYS A 313 17.62 -13.56 -0.22
C LYS A 313 17.58 -12.54 0.89
N GLY A 314 18.57 -12.64 1.77
CA GLY A 314 18.75 -11.75 2.90
C GLY A 314 19.48 -10.46 2.51
N GLY A 315 19.95 -9.74 3.53
CA GLY A 315 20.66 -8.47 3.36
C GLY A 315 20.78 -7.72 4.68
N TYR A 316 21.37 -6.53 4.62
CA TYR A 316 21.42 -5.62 5.76
C TYR A 316 20.12 -4.84 5.86
N LEU A 317 19.46 -4.91 7.00
CA LEU A 317 18.23 -4.15 7.24
C LEU A 317 18.57 -2.66 7.34
N ILE A 318 17.98 -1.84 6.47
CA ILE A 318 18.21 -0.38 6.44
C ILE A 318 17.00 0.37 6.98
N TYR A 319 15.82 -0.05 6.57
CA TYR A 319 14.57 0.55 7.01
C TYR A 319 13.48 -0.52 7.08
N SER A 320 12.58 -0.40 8.06
CA SER A 320 11.35 -1.18 8.07
C SER A 320 10.20 -0.46 8.75
N THR A 321 8.98 -0.78 8.35
CA THR A 321 7.75 -0.28 8.97
C THR A 321 6.62 -1.27 8.76
N SER A 322 5.42 -0.97 9.26
CA SER A 322 4.24 -1.80 9.08
C SER A 322 3.06 -1.03 8.51
N HIS A 323 2.19 -1.74 7.79
CA HIS A 323 0.87 -1.28 7.37
C HIS A 323 -0.19 -2.03 8.17
N MET A 324 -1.03 -1.30 8.89
CA MET A 324 -1.93 -1.84 9.90
C MET A 324 -3.24 -1.06 9.94
N HIS A 325 -4.32 -1.72 10.35
CA HIS A 325 -5.63 -1.10 10.47
C HIS A 325 -5.96 -0.73 11.91
N THR A 326 -7.02 0.08 12.08
CA THR A 326 -7.53 0.48 13.40
C THR A 326 -7.75 -0.73 14.31
N GLY A 327 -7.17 -0.68 15.51
CA GLY A 327 -7.23 -1.75 16.50
C GLY A 327 -5.90 -2.47 16.72
N VAL A 328 -4.91 -2.22 15.88
CA VAL A 328 -3.54 -2.68 16.09
C VAL A 328 -2.96 -2.07 17.36
N VAL A 329 -2.10 -2.83 18.04
CA VAL A 329 -1.30 -2.40 19.18
C VAL A 329 0.13 -2.11 18.72
N ASN A 330 0.76 -3.11 18.10
CA ASN A 330 2.07 -3.01 17.48
C ASN A 330 2.28 -4.22 16.55
N THR A 331 3.43 -4.26 15.90
CA THR A 331 3.88 -5.43 15.14
C THR A 331 5.38 -5.56 15.26
N THR A 332 5.85 -6.79 15.46
CA THR A 332 7.26 -7.08 15.69
C THR A 332 7.75 -8.13 14.70
N LEU A 333 8.92 -7.86 14.13
CA LEU A 333 9.65 -8.76 13.27
C LEU A 333 10.84 -9.33 14.06
N TYR A 334 10.94 -10.66 14.09
CA TYR A 334 12.01 -11.39 14.76
C TYR A 334 12.86 -12.17 13.77
N GLY A 335 14.15 -12.30 14.06
CA GLY A 335 15.04 -13.24 13.39
C GLY A 335 14.81 -14.67 13.87
N GLN A 336 15.39 -15.63 13.17
CA GLN A 336 15.19 -17.06 13.46
C GLN A 336 15.65 -17.47 14.87
N ASP A 337 16.63 -16.76 15.41
CA ASP A 337 17.18 -16.91 16.76
C ASP A 337 16.36 -16.18 17.85
N GLY A 338 15.22 -15.59 17.49
CA GLY A 338 14.33 -14.86 18.40
C GLY A 338 14.76 -13.42 18.66
N ARG A 339 15.85 -12.93 18.05
CA ARG A 339 16.25 -11.52 18.19
C ARG A 339 15.20 -10.59 17.57
N VAL A 340 14.94 -9.46 18.21
CA VAL A 340 14.06 -8.43 17.65
C VAL A 340 14.82 -7.70 16.53
N LEU A 341 14.27 -7.71 15.31
CA LEU A 341 14.79 -6.94 14.19
C LEU A 341 14.18 -5.53 14.15
N CYS A 342 12.87 -5.45 14.37
CA CYS A 342 12.14 -4.19 14.46
C CYS A 342 10.81 -4.40 15.18
N THR A 343 10.44 -3.43 16.03
CA THR A 343 9.07 -3.28 16.53
C THR A 343 8.49 -1.99 15.97
N SER A 344 7.46 -2.12 15.13
CA SER A 344 6.69 -0.99 14.60
C SER A 344 5.50 -0.73 15.52
N THR A 345 5.49 0.44 16.14
CA THR A 345 4.50 0.88 17.14
C THR A 345 3.48 1.80 16.52
N THR A 346 2.25 1.74 17.03
CA THR A 346 1.12 2.47 16.47
C THR A 346 0.95 3.84 17.10
N LYS A 347 0.71 4.87 16.27
CA LYS A 347 0.28 6.20 16.69
C LYS A 347 -1.21 6.36 16.44
N TYR A 348 -1.97 6.58 17.51
CA TYR A 348 -3.38 6.95 17.42
C TYR A 348 -3.57 8.46 17.50
N GLY A 349 -4.47 8.98 16.68
CA GLY A 349 -4.86 10.39 16.77
C GLY A 349 -5.61 10.70 18.06
N THR A 350 -5.61 11.98 18.44
CA THR A 350 -6.22 12.48 19.69
C THR A 350 -7.18 13.66 19.47
N GLY A 351 -7.15 14.28 18.30
CA GLY A 351 -7.92 15.46 17.93
C GLY A 351 -8.89 15.24 16.77
N LYS A 352 -9.20 16.32 16.05
CA LYS A 352 -10.08 16.32 14.86
C LYS A 352 -9.36 16.72 13.58
N GLU A 353 -8.16 17.28 13.69
CA GLU A 353 -7.40 17.69 12.52
C GLU A 353 -6.97 16.50 11.66
N ALA A 354 -6.88 16.76 10.37
CA ALA A 354 -6.39 15.83 9.37
C ALA A 354 -4.97 15.35 9.75
N GLY A 355 -4.80 14.07 10.06
CA GLY A 355 -3.53 13.47 10.51
C GLY A 355 -3.40 13.31 12.03
N ASN A 356 -4.42 13.69 12.80
CA ASN A 356 -4.49 13.50 14.25
C ASN A 356 -5.90 13.05 14.70
N GLU A 357 -6.63 12.33 13.87
CA GLU A 357 -8.03 11.98 14.12
C GLU A 357 -8.21 10.97 15.26
N LYS A 358 -8.98 11.36 16.27
CA LYS A 358 -9.22 10.55 17.47
C LYS A 358 -9.75 9.16 17.13
N GLY A 359 -9.06 8.14 17.62
CA GLY A 359 -9.46 6.74 17.46
C GLY A 359 -9.17 6.17 16.07
N TYR A 360 -8.40 6.85 15.24
CA TYR A 360 -7.80 6.33 14.01
C TYR A 360 -6.32 6.09 14.21
N VAL A 361 -5.78 5.11 13.47
CA VAL A 361 -4.34 4.98 13.33
C VAL A 361 -3.91 6.06 12.34
N VAL A 362 -3.02 6.93 12.79
CA VAL A 362 -2.56 8.08 12.01
C VAL A 362 -1.06 7.99 11.69
N GLY A 363 -0.38 6.97 12.22
CA GLY A 363 1.02 6.69 11.92
C GLY A 363 1.48 5.36 12.48
N MET A 364 2.55 4.82 11.90
CA MET A 364 3.33 3.70 12.41
C MET A 364 4.79 4.13 12.56
N SER A 365 5.47 3.66 13.61
CA SER A 365 6.90 3.93 13.77
C SER A 365 7.72 3.08 12.81
N GLY A 366 8.64 3.73 12.11
CA GLY A 366 9.68 3.07 11.34
C GLY A 366 10.90 2.71 12.20
N CYS A 367 11.60 1.64 11.85
CA CYS A 367 12.90 1.29 12.43
C CYS A 367 14.03 1.64 11.47
N TYR A 368 15.05 2.29 12.02
CA TYR A 368 16.26 2.71 11.32
C TYR A 368 17.48 2.15 12.06
N PRO A 369 17.75 0.84 11.96
CA PRO A 369 18.93 0.27 12.60
C PRO A 369 20.20 0.92 12.05
N LYS A 370 21.25 1.00 12.87
CA LYS A 370 22.57 1.46 12.41
C LYS A 370 22.98 0.56 11.22
N PRO A 371 23.31 1.10 10.04
CA PRO A 371 23.66 0.28 8.87
C PRO A 371 24.76 -0.72 9.21
N GLY A 372 24.54 -2.02 8.95
CA GLY A 372 25.48 -3.10 9.31
C GLY A 372 25.23 -3.78 10.66
N SER A 373 24.42 -3.20 11.55
CA SER A 373 24.10 -3.81 12.85
C SER A 373 23.15 -5.01 12.75
N ILE A 374 22.29 -5.05 11.73
CA ILE A 374 21.32 -6.11 11.52
C ILE A 374 21.53 -6.69 10.12
N LYS A 375 22.00 -7.94 10.07
CA LYS A 375 22.06 -8.75 8.86
C LYS A 375 21.02 -9.86 8.94
N ILE A 376 20.24 -10.02 7.88
CA ILE A 376 19.35 -11.16 7.64
C ILE A 376 20.07 -12.07 6.67
N LYS A 377 20.17 -13.37 6.97
CA LYS A 377 20.86 -14.34 6.12
C LYS A 377 19.95 -14.86 5.01
N ASP A 378 20.54 -15.28 3.90
CA ASP A 378 19.84 -16.06 2.88
C ASP A 378 19.22 -17.31 3.51
N GLY A 379 17.93 -17.54 3.24
CA GLY A 379 17.16 -18.64 3.82
C GLY A 379 16.75 -18.46 5.29
N GLU A 380 17.07 -17.33 5.94
CA GLU A 380 16.66 -17.10 7.33
C GLU A 380 15.12 -17.04 7.44
N ILE A 381 14.60 -17.71 8.47
CA ILE A 381 13.16 -17.70 8.77
C ILE A 381 12.87 -16.50 9.67
N LEU A 382 12.10 -15.55 9.18
CA LEU A 382 11.65 -14.41 9.96
C LEU A 382 10.29 -14.70 10.58
N THR A 383 10.12 -14.40 11.86
CA THR A 383 8.81 -14.48 12.52
C THR A 383 8.19 -13.10 12.54
N LEU A 384 7.05 -12.93 11.87
CA LEU A 384 6.25 -11.73 11.93
C LEU A 384 5.11 -11.91 12.93
N GLU A 385 5.04 -11.06 13.94
CA GLU A 385 4.01 -11.05 14.98
C GLU A 385 3.20 -9.76 14.91
N SER A 386 1.91 -9.86 14.58
CA SER A 386 0.95 -8.76 14.59
C SER A 386 0.03 -8.87 15.81
N ILE A 387 -0.05 -7.79 16.59
CA ILE A 387 -0.83 -7.73 17.83
C ILE A 387 -1.96 -6.73 17.67
N TYR A 388 -3.19 -7.19 17.90
CA TYR A 388 -4.41 -6.39 17.85
C TYR A 388 -5.15 -6.48 19.18
N GLN A 389 -5.98 -5.47 19.46
CA GLN A 389 -6.98 -5.57 20.52
C GLN A 389 -7.92 -6.77 20.25
N ASN A 390 -8.26 -7.54 21.28
CA ASN A 390 -9.22 -8.64 21.18
C ASN A 390 -10.66 -8.12 21.05
N LYS A 391 -10.97 -7.64 19.86
CA LYS A 391 -12.30 -7.19 19.46
C LYS A 391 -12.60 -7.79 18.10
N PHE A 392 -13.88 -8.09 17.87
CA PHE A 392 -14.31 -8.54 16.56
C PHE A 392 -13.96 -7.49 15.50
N ARG A 393 -13.16 -7.91 14.51
CA ARG A 393 -12.72 -7.08 13.39
C ARG A 393 -12.67 -7.91 12.12
N THR A 394 -13.01 -7.27 11.02
CA THR A 394 -12.84 -7.83 9.68
C THR A 394 -11.81 -7.00 8.92
N GLY A 395 -11.18 -7.62 7.93
CA GLY A 395 -10.13 -6.97 7.16
C GLY A 395 -8.93 -6.52 8.00
N ALA A 396 -8.59 -7.21 9.10
CA ALA A 396 -7.35 -6.89 9.81
C ALA A 396 -6.15 -7.24 8.93
N MET A 397 -5.19 -6.33 8.81
CA MET A 397 -3.95 -6.55 8.07
C MET A 397 -2.78 -6.74 9.03
N GLY A 398 -1.76 -7.46 8.58
CA GLY A 398 -0.55 -7.72 9.34
C GLY A 398 0.67 -7.62 8.43
N HIS A 399 0.83 -6.50 7.71
CA HIS A 399 1.89 -6.36 6.72
C HIS A 399 3.13 -5.68 7.30
N PHE A 400 4.31 -6.16 6.92
CA PHE A 400 5.59 -5.61 7.37
C PHE A 400 6.52 -5.39 6.18
N TYR A 401 7.06 -4.19 6.11
CA TYR A 401 7.77 -3.65 4.96
C TYR A 401 9.23 -3.59 5.38
N ILE A 402 10.12 -4.27 4.65
CA ILE A 402 11.56 -4.25 4.93
C ILE A 402 12.34 -3.84 3.69
N TYR A 403 13.34 -3.00 3.90
CA TYR A 403 14.27 -2.52 2.89
C TYR A 403 15.66 -3.04 3.22
N LEU A 404 16.18 -3.88 2.33
CA LEU A 404 17.44 -4.58 2.53
C LEU A 404 18.49 -4.10 1.52
N ALA A 405 19.69 -3.82 2.01
CA ALA A 405 20.86 -3.63 1.17
C ALA A 405 21.63 -4.94 1.05
N GLU A 406 21.96 -5.37 -0.16
CA GLU A 406 22.76 -6.60 -0.38
C GLU A 406 24.20 -6.45 0.12
N TYR A 407 24.74 -5.23 0.00
CA TYR A 407 26.09 -4.87 0.41
C TYR A 407 26.09 -3.52 1.15
N LEU A 408 27.20 -3.23 1.82
CA LEU A 408 27.46 -1.94 2.46
C LEU A 408 28.68 -1.29 1.81
N PRO A 409 28.70 0.03 1.63
CA PRO A 409 29.89 0.77 1.22
C PRO A 409 31.04 0.61 2.23
N ASN A 410 32.28 0.56 1.74
CA ASN A 410 33.49 0.42 2.58
C ASN A 410 33.57 1.48 3.71
N LYS A 411 33.12 2.71 3.45
CA LYS A 411 33.07 3.78 4.47
C LYS A 411 32.17 3.44 5.66
N ILE A 412 31.09 2.68 5.44
CA ILE A 412 30.19 2.22 6.51
C ILE A 412 30.81 1.03 7.25
N ILE A 413 31.46 0.11 6.54
CA ILE A 413 32.10 -1.09 7.11
C ILE A 413 33.23 -0.70 8.08
N ASN A 414 34.04 0.31 7.73
CA ASN A 414 35.19 0.75 8.56
C ASN A 414 34.79 1.38 9.91
N ASN A 415 33.51 1.72 10.12
CA ASN A 415 33.01 2.21 11.41
C ASN A 415 32.63 1.08 12.39
N PHE A 416 32.92 -0.19 12.04
CA PHE A 416 32.66 -1.39 12.84
C PHE A 416 33.91 -2.20 13.16
N VAL A 417 35.08 -1.80 12.65
CA VAL A 417 36.38 -2.43 12.94
C VAL A 417 37.08 -1.68 14.06
#